data_AF-G0WHU1-F1
#
_entry.id   AF-G0WHU1-F1
#
_cell.length_a   1.000
_cell.length_b   1.000
_cell.length_c   1.000
_cell.angle_alpha   90.00
_cell.angle_beta   90.00
_cell.angle_gamma   90.00
#
_symmetry.space_group_name_H-M   'P 1'
#
loop_
_entity.id
_entity.type
_entity.pdbx_description
1 polymer ?
#
loop_
_entity_poly.entity_id
_entity_poly.type
_entity_poly.pdbx_seq_one_letter_code
_entity_poly.pdbx_strand_id
1 'polypeptide(L)'
;MFKPSRICLSSFSKRTKRVQVQLLKDFPMFHLFKGQVTKVKPSFMRNFLHHGNGAKYILDDKKDIDPLLLASYQERQAEIELMNAKAAASASPAITMSTNSVSPLTRTDLETLKQLMLEKKEKDDEKHEKKEKGINPDITLENVKIPGLDL
;
A
#
# COMPACT_ATOMS: atom_id res chain seq x y z
N MET A 1 -4.94 -25.72 -7.11
CA MET A 1 -3.54 -25.68 -7.60
C MET A 1 -3.33 -24.40 -8.40
N PHE A 2 -2.39 -23.53 -8.01
CA PHE A 2 -2.12 -22.26 -8.67
C PHE A 2 -1.50 -22.50 -10.06
N LYS A 3 -2.21 -22.14 -11.14
CA LYS A 3 -1.69 -22.26 -12.51
C LYS A 3 -0.97 -20.96 -12.88
N PRO A 4 0.38 -20.97 -13.07
CA PRO A 4 1.11 -19.77 -13.43
C PRO A 4 0.63 -19.28 -14.81
N SER A 5 0.20 -18.02 -14.88
CA SER A 5 -0.12 -17.39 -16.17
C SER A 5 1.20 -17.07 -16.88
N ARG A 6 1.46 -17.72 -18.02
CA ARG A 6 2.64 -17.49 -18.87
C ARG A 6 2.65 -16.13 -19.59
N ILE A 7 1.64 -15.28 -19.35
CA ILE A 7 1.52 -13.97 -20.01
C ILE A 7 2.39 -12.96 -19.24
N CYS A 8 3.49 -12.55 -19.86
CA CYS A 8 4.32 -11.45 -19.39
C CYS A 8 3.58 -10.11 -19.61
N LEU A 9 2.78 -9.70 -18.62
CA LEU A 9 2.16 -8.37 -18.63
C LEU A 9 3.19 -7.30 -18.29
N SER A 10 3.15 -6.17 -19.02
CA SER A 10 3.93 -4.98 -18.68
C SER A 10 3.55 -4.46 -17.29
N SER A 11 4.50 -3.77 -16.63
CA SER A 11 4.29 -3.14 -15.31
C SER A 11 3.08 -2.20 -15.32
N PHE A 12 2.95 -1.41 -16.39
CA PHE A 12 1.81 -0.54 -16.63
C PHE A 12 0.49 -1.33 -16.67
N SER A 13 0.43 -2.41 -17.47
CA SER A 13 -0.76 -3.27 -17.57
C SER A 13 -1.17 -3.88 -16.22
N LYS A 14 -0.21 -4.30 -15.39
CA LYS A 14 -0.50 -4.84 -14.04
C LYS A 14 -1.12 -3.81 -13.10
N ARG A 15 -0.80 -2.52 -13.30
CA ARG A 15 -1.33 -1.41 -12.48
C ARG A 15 -2.76 -1.06 -12.91
N THR A 16 -2.96 -0.87 -14.21
CA THR A 16 -4.17 -0.26 -14.77
C THR A 16 -5.28 -1.24 -15.15
N LYS A 17 -4.95 -2.43 -15.68
CA LYS A 17 -5.98 -3.37 -16.17
C LYS A 17 -6.77 -3.96 -15.01
N ARG A 18 -8.09 -3.76 -15.04
CA ARG A 18 -9.06 -4.28 -14.06
C ARG A 18 -10.29 -4.84 -14.79
N VAL A 19 -11.01 -5.71 -14.10
CA VAL A 19 -12.27 -6.31 -14.56
C VAL A 19 -13.31 -6.12 -13.46
N GLN A 20 -14.52 -5.78 -13.87
CA GLN A 20 -15.65 -5.57 -12.97
C GLN A 20 -16.33 -6.90 -12.68
N VAL A 21 -16.58 -7.15 -11.39
CA VAL A 21 -17.13 -8.41 -10.90
C VAL A 21 -18.09 -8.15 -9.75
N GLN A 22 -19.08 -9.02 -9.61
CA GLN A 22 -19.92 -9.11 -8.42
C GLN A 22 -19.52 -10.32 -7.59
N LEU A 23 -19.38 -10.14 -6.27
CA LEU A 23 -19.08 -11.22 -5.35
C LEU A 23 -20.36 -11.94 -4.92
N LEU A 24 -20.32 -13.27 -4.97
CA LEU A 24 -21.43 -14.14 -4.58
C LEU A 24 -21.16 -14.83 -3.23
N LYS A 25 -19.92 -14.76 -2.74
CA LYS A 25 -19.45 -15.31 -1.47
C LYS A 25 -18.58 -14.29 -0.74
N ASP A 26 -18.50 -14.42 0.58
CA ASP A 26 -17.55 -13.66 1.38
C ASP A 26 -16.13 -14.23 1.21
N PHE A 27 -15.15 -13.33 1.10
CA PHE A 27 -13.73 -13.64 1.01
C PHE A 27 -12.96 -12.85 2.09
N PRO A 28 -12.94 -13.32 3.35
CA PRO A 28 -12.38 -12.58 4.48
C PRO A 28 -10.92 -12.18 4.29
N MET A 29 -10.11 -13.07 3.72
CA MET A 29 -8.68 -12.84 3.46
C MET A 29 -8.41 -11.59 2.60
N PHE A 30 -9.36 -11.22 1.75
CA PHE A 30 -9.22 -10.11 0.81
C PHE A 30 -10.09 -8.90 1.19
N HIS A 31 -10.78 -8.94 2.33
CA HIS A 31 -11.74 -7.91 2.77
C HIS A 31 -12.81 -7.61 1.73
N LEU A 32 -13.30 -8.69 1.10
CA LEU A 32 -14.24 -8.66 0.00
C LEU A 32 -15.49 -9.42 0.44
N PHE A 33 -16.64 -8.74 0.46
CA PHE A 33 -17.88 -9.29 1.03
C PHE A 33 -18.91 -9.62 -0.05
N LYS A 34 -19.79 -10.57 0.26
CA LYS A 34 -20.88 -11.01 -0.60
C LYS A 34 -21.75 -9.82 -1.02
N GLY A 35 -22.11 -9.79 -2.30
CA GLY A 35 -22.94 -8.76 -2.93
C GLY A 35 -22.17 -7.54 -3.43
N GLN A 36 -20.92 -7.35 -3.02
CA GLN A 36 -20.09 -6.23 -3.45
C GLN A 36 -19.79 -6.29 -4.95
N VAL A 37 -19.92 -5.15 -5.62
CA VAL A 37 -19.47 -4.94 -7.00
C VAL A 37 -18.14 -4.18 -6.96
N THR A 38 -17.08 -4.75 -7.53
CA THR A 38 -15.72 -4.19 -7.44
C THR A 38 -14.87 -4.45 -8.69
N LYS A 39 -13.81 -3.66 -8.88
CA LYS A 39 -12.86 -3.77 -10.00
C LYS A 39 -11.58 -4.46 -9.56
N VAL A 40 -11.42 -5.71 -9.94
CA VAL A 40 -10.31 -6.58 -9.52
C VAL A 40 -9.31 -6.85 -10.63
N LYS A 41 -8.14 -7.40 -10.29
CA LYS A 41 -7.18 -7.88 -11.30
C LYS A 41 -7.73 -9.14 -12.01
N PRO A 42 -7.53 -9.30 -13.34
CA PRO A 42 -8.00 -10.49 -14.06
C PRO A 42 -7.45 -11.82 -13.52
N SER A 43 -6.16 -11.83 -13.15
CA SER A 43 -5.53 -13.01 -12.55
C SER A 43 -6.15 -13.39 -11.22
N PHE A 44 -6.47 -12.39 -10.40
CA PHE A 44 -7.09 -12.59 -9.10
C PHE A 44 -8.51 -13.13 -9.24
N MET A 45 -9.30 -12.59 -10.18
CA MET A 45 -10.63 -13.09 -10.49
C MET A 45 -10.60 -14.57 -10.92
N ARG A 46 -9.82 -14.90 -11.94
CA ARG A 46 -9.79 -16.27 -12.49
C ARG A 46 -9.24 -17.28 -11.48
N ASN A 47 -8.21 -16.92 -10.72
CA ASN A 47 -7.48 -17.87 -9.87
C ASN A 47 -8.10 -18.05 -8.47
N PHE A 48 -8.85 -17.05 -7.96
CA PHE A 48 -9.37 -17.09 -6.59
C PHE A 48 -10.87 -16.89 -6.55
N LEU A 49 -11.36 -15.75 -7.04
CA LEU A 49 -12.76 -15.36 -6.81
C LEU A 49 -13.77 -16.19 -7.60
N HIS A 50 -13.47 -16.54 -8.84
CA HIS A 50 -14.42 -17.24 -9.72
C HIS A 50 -14.59 -18.73 -9.38
N HIS A 51 -13.69 -19.31 -8.57
CA HIS A 51 -13.75 -20.73 -8.23
C HIS A 51 -15.01 -21.05 -7.42
N GLY A 52 -15.68 -22.14 -7.79
CA GLY A 52 -16.90 -22.59 -7.12
C GLY A 52 -18.00 -21.53 -7.08
N ASN A 53 -18.16 -20.75 -8.16
CA ASN A 53 -19.15 -19.69 -8.31
C ASN A 53 -19.06 -18.63 -7.19
N GLY A 54 -17.85 -18.29 -6.75
CA GLY A 54 -17.63 -17.30 -5.70
C GLY A 54 -17.82 -15.85 -6.17
N ALA A 55 -17.69 -15.59 -7.47
CA ALA A 55 -17.89 -14.29 -8.09
C ALA A 55 -18.37 -14.47 -9.53
N LYS A 56 -19.00 -13.43 -10.08
CA LYS A 56 -19.51 -13.37 -11.46
C LYS A 56 -18.90 -12.17 -12.18
N TYR A 57 -18.54 -12.34 -13.46
CA TYR A 57 -18.13 -11.23 -14.32
C TYR A 57 -19.34 -10.33 -14.64
N ILE A 58 -19.11 -9.02 -14.69
CA ILE A 58 -20.08 -8.04 -15.15
C ILE A 58 -19.55 -7.47 -16.47
N LEU A 59 -20.27 -7.75 -17.56
CA LEU A 59 -20.00 -7.14 -18.86
C LEU A 59 -20.95 -5.96 -19.06
N ASP A 60 -22.24 -6.20 -18.79
CA ASP A 60 -23.30 -5.20 -18.86
C ASP A 60 -23.84 -4.91 -17.44
N ASP A 61 -23.64 -3.68 -16.96
CA ASP A 61 -24.05 -3.26 -15.61
C ASP A 61 -25.56 -3.45 -15.35
N LYS A 62 -26.40 -3.38 -16.38
CA LYS A 62 -27.86 -3.48 -16.23
C LYS A 62 -28.39 -4.91 -16.18
N LYS A 63 -27.69 -5.85 -16.81
CA LYS A 63 -28.19 -7.23 -17.01
C LYS A 63 -27.50 -8.23 -16.10
N ASP A 64 -26.21 -8.02 -15.85
CA ASP A 64 -25.40 -9.03 -15.19
C ASP A 64 -25.41 -8.90 -13.67
N ILE A 65 -25.70 -7.70 -13.15
CA ILE A 65 -25.72 -7.42 -11.72
C ILE A 65 -26.98 -7.99 -11.09
N ASP A 66 -26.80 -8.73 -9.99
CA ASP A 66 -27.89 -9.12 -9.09
C ASP A 66 -28.21 -7.95 -8.14
N PRO A 67 -29.36 -7.29 -8.29
CA PRO A 67 -29.71 -6.12 -7.50
C PRO A 67 -30.00 -6.47 -6.03
N LEU A 68 -30.50 -7.66 -5.74
CA LEU A 68 -30.85 -8.07 -4.38
C LEU A 68 -29.59 -8.23 -3.52
N LEU A 69 -28.57 -8.88 -4.09
CA LEU A 69 -27.28 -9.02 -3.43
C LEU A 69 -26.59 -7.67 -3.24
N LEU A 70 -26.65 -6.78 -4.23
CA LEU A 70 -26.07 -5.45 -4.11
C LEU A 70 -26.74 -4.62 -3.00
N ALA A 71 -28.08 -4.65 -2.93
CA ALA A 71 -28.83 -3.97 -1.87
C ALA A 71 -28.43 -4.49 -0.48
N SER A 72 -28.38 -5.81 -0.29
CA SER A 72 -27.95 -6.41 0.99
C SER A 72 -26.54 -6.00 1.42
N TYR A 73 -25.64 -5.80 0.46
CA TYR A 73 -24.29 -5.30 0.73
C TYR A 73 -24.31 -3.82 1.15
N GLN A 74 -25.12 -2.99 0.49
CA GLN A 74 -25.27 -1.57 0.82
C GLN A 74 -25.85 -1.38 2.23
N GLU A 75 -26.87 -2.15 2.60
CA GLU A 75 -27.45 -2.16 3.94
C GLU A 75 -26.39 -2.49 4.99
N ARG A 76 -25.61 -3.57 4.78
CA ARG A 76 -24.50 -3.94 5.67
C ARG A 76 -23.45 -2.84 5.81
N GLN A 77 -23.10 -2.15 4.72
CA GLN A 77 -22.13 -1.04 4.78
C GLN A 77 -22.69 0.13 5.58
N ALA A 78 -23.96 0.49 5.38
CA ALA A 78 -24.61 1.55 6.14
C ALA A 78 -24.65 1.24 7.65
N GLU A 79 -24.93 -0.01 8.03
CA GLU A 79 -24.88 -0.45 9.43
C GLU A 79 -23.47 -0.29 10.04
N ILE A 80 -22.43 -0.71 9.30
CA ILE A 80 -21.04 -0.59 9.74
C ILE A 80 -20.65 0.89 9.91
N GLU A 81 -21.04 1.75 8.97
CA GLU A 81 -20.79 3.19 9.04
C GLU A 81 -21.48 3.83 10.25
N LEU A 82 -22.74 3.46 10.53
CA LEU A 82 -23.47 3.92 11.71
C LEU A 82 -22.81 3.45 13.02
N MET A 83 -22.35 2.20 13.08
CA MET A 83 -21.62 1.68 14.25
C MET A 83 -20.30 2.44 14.46
N ASN A 84 -19.55 2.66 13.39
CA ASN A 84 -18.29 3.41 13.44
C ASN A 84 -18.50 4.87 13.86
N ALA A 85 -19.56 5.52 13.38
CA ALA A 85 -19.91 6.88 13.79
C ALA A 85 -20.27 6.98 15.28
N LYS A 86 -21.03 6.00 15.81
CA LYS A 86 -21.34 5.92 17.24
C LYS A 86 -20.10 5.66 18.10
N ALA A 87 -19.21 4.78 17.63
CA ALA A 87 -17.93 4.52 18.29
C ALA A 87 -17.03 5.77 18.29
N ALA A 88 -16.98 6.51 17.17
CA ALA A 88 -16.21 7.76 17.09
C ALA A 88 -16.80 8.88 17.96
N ALA A 89 -18.12 9.01 18.04
CA ALA A 89 -18.78 10.01 18.90
C ALA A 89 -18.59 9.73 20.40
N SER A 90 -18.61 8.44 20.79
CA SER A 90 -18.29 8.01 22.16
C SER A 90 -16.79 8.09 22.49
N ALA A 91 -15.92 8.24 21.50
CA ALA A 91 -14.48 8.40 21.67
C ALA A 91 -13.99 9.87 21.77
N SER A 92 -14.86 10.80 22.19
CA SER A 92 -14.53 12.22 22.45
C SER A 92 -13.31 12.41 23.40
N PRO A 93 -12.58 13.54 23.33
CA PRO A 93 -11.15 13.62 23.08
C PRO A 93 -10.30 13.53 24.37
N ALA A 94 -9.75 12.37 24.69
CA ALA A 94 -8.79 12.22 25.79
C ALA A 94 -7.32 12.49 25.37
N ILE A 95 -7.07 13.04 24.18
CA ILE A 95 -5.72 13.47 23.74
C ILE A 95 -5.71 15.00 23.57
N THR A 96 -6.11 15.72 24.62
CA THR A 96 -5.85 17.16 24.71
C THR A 96 -5.58 17.61 26.13
N MET A 97 -5.13 16.74 27.05
CA MET A 97 -4.72 17.16 28.40
C MET A 97 -3.65 16.21 29.00
N SER A 98 -2.48 16.06 28.36
CA SER A 98 -1.32 15.45 29.07
C SER A 98 0.07 15.79 28.49
N THR A 99 0.27 16.98 27.92
CA THR A 99 1.63 17.47 27.58
C THR A 99 1.84 18.90 28.06
N ASN A 100 1.60 19.18 29.35
CA ASN A 100 1.98 20.45 29.98
C ASN A 100 2.94 20.24 31.16
N SER A 101 3.86 19.28 31.02
CA SER A 101 5.11 19.26 31.79
C SER A 101 6.25 18.75 30.91
N VAL A 102 6.39 19.34 29.72
CA VAL A 102 7.66 19.30 29.01
C VAL A 102 8.20 20.72 29.09
N SER A 103 9.09 20.94 30.04
CA SER A 103 9.96 22.11 30.06
C SER A 103 10.57 22.25 28.65
N PRO A 104 10.55 23.44 28.04
CA PRO A 104 11.23 23.63 26.75
C PRO A 104 12.69 23.21 26.91
N LEU A 105 13.15 22.27 26.07
CA LEU A 105 14.55 21.82 26.06
C LEU A 105 15.46 23.04 26.12
N THR A 106 16.28 23.10 27.17
CA THR A 106 17.23 24.19 27.34
C THR A 106 18.34 24.05 26.29
N ARG A 107 19.00 25.16 25.93
CA ARG A 107 20.08 25.13 24.92
C ARG A 107 21.18 24.11 25.26
N THR A 108 21.39 23.87 26.55
CA THR A 108 22.32 22.87 27.09
C THR A 108 21.90 21.43 26.76
N ASP A 109 20.60 21.14 26.69
CA ASP A 109 20.09 19.81 26.31
C ASP A 109 20.28 19.52 24.81
N LEU A 110 20.29 20.58 23.98
CA LEU A 110 20.56 20.47 22.55
C LEU A 110 22.06 20.31 22.25
N GLU A 111 22.92 20.92 23.06
CA GLU A 111 24.37 20.80 22.92
C GLU A 111 24.87 19.41 23.34
N THR A 112 24.34 18.86 24.44
CA THR A 112 24.63 17.49 24.88
C THR A 112 24.20 16.44 23.86
N LEU A 113 23.05 16.62 23.20
CA LEU A 113 22.61 15.76 22.09
C LEU A 113 23.54 15.84 20.88
N LYS A 114 24.03 17.03 20.52
CA LYS A 114 25.00 17.18 19.41
C LYS A 114 26.32 16.48 19.71
N GLN A 115 26.80 16.56 20.95
CA GLN A 115 28.04 15.93 21.38
C GLN A 115 27.92 14.40 21.36
N LEU A 116 26.79 13.85 21.81
CA LEU A 116 26.49 12.41 21.71
C LEU A 116 26.37 11.92 20.26
N MET A 117 25.88 12.76 19.33
CA MET A 117 25.83 12.41 17.91
C MET A 117 27.21 12.43 17.23
N LEU A 118 28.12 13.32 17.67
CA LEU A 118 29.51 13.37 17.18
C LEU A 118 30.32 12.16 17.66
N GLU A 119 30.21 11.78 18.93
CA GLU A 119 30.89 10.59 19.47
C GLU A 119 30.39 9.28 18.82
N LYS A 120 29.11 9.23 18.42
CA LYS A 120 28.56 8.09 17.67
C LYS A 120 29.09 8.04 16.23
N LYS A 121 29.30 9.20 15.61
CA LYS A 121 29.80 9.32 14.24
C LYS A 121 31.27 8.90 14.16
N GLU A 122 32.09 9.29 15.13
CA GLU A 122 33.50 8.86 15.21
C GLU A 122 33.64 7.32 15.40
N LYS A 123 32.74 6.70 16.17
CA LYS A 123 32.72 5.23 16.34
C LYS A 123 32.22 4.46 15.11
N ASP A 124 31.39 5.09 14.27
CA ASP A 124 30.92 4.50 13.02
C ASP A 124 31.93 4.71 11.87
N ASP A 125 32.70 5.80 11.89
CA ASP A 125 33.74 6.10 10.90
C ASP A 125 34.96 5.17 11.02
N GLU A 126 35.40 4.78 12.23
CA GLU A 126 36.48 3.78 12.41
C GLU A 126 36.12 2.37 11.90
N LYS A 127 34.82 2.03 11.82
CA LYS A 127 34.36 0.74 11.26
C LYS A 127 34.26 0.74 9.74
N HIS A 128 34.33 1.91 9.09
CA HIS A 128 34.03 2.06 7.67
C HIS A 128 35.25 2.03 6.74
N GLU A 129 36.48 2.10 7.25
CA GLU A 129 37.71 2.08 6.43
C GLU A 129 38.01 0.73 5.76
N LYS A 130 37.37 -0.39 6.15
CA LYS A 130 37.66 -1.73 5.59
C LYS A 130 36.69 -2.24 4.52
N LYS A 131 35.83 -1.40 3.94
CA LYS A 131 34.96 -1.82 2.82
C LYS A 131 34.97 -0.79 1.69
N GLU A 132 35.77 -1.08 0.67
CA GLU A 132 35.81 -0.36 -0.60
C GLU A 132 34.41 -0.25 -1.21
N LYS A 133 34.00 0.99 -1.49
CA LYS A 133 32.71 1.33 -2.12
C LYS A 133 32.88 1.22 -3.63
N GLY A 134 32.16 0.30 -4.26
CA GLY A 134 32.21 0.00 -5.70
C GLY A 134 31.53 1.03 -6.62
N ILE A 135 31.66 2.34 -6.36
CA ILE A 135 31.20 3.38 -7.28
C ILE A 135 32.30 4.44 -7.34
N ASN A 136 33.05 4.45 -8.44
CA ASN A 136 34.06 5.47 -8.71
C ASN A 136 33.37 6.81 -8.96
N PRO A 137 33.66 7.86 -8.17
CA PRO A 137 33.03 9.18 -8.33
C PRO A 137 33.48 9.93 -9.59
N ASP A 138 34.49 9.44 -10.32
CA ASP A 138 35.10 10.13 -11.47
C ASP A 138 34.41 9.90 -12.83
N ILE A 139 33.27 9.20 -12.87
CA ILE A 139 32.52 8.98 -14.12
C ILE A 139 31.49 10.10 -14.31
N THR A 140 31.91 11.20 -14.94
CA THR A 140 31.03 12.26 -15.45
C THR A 140 30.58 11.95 -16.89
N LEU A 141 29.49 12.59 -17.35
CA LEU A 141 28.93 12.37 -18.70
C LEU A 141 29.92 12.68 -19.83
N GLU A 142 30.95 13.49 -19.55
CA GLU A 142 32.02 13.85 -20.48
C GLU A 142 33.01 12.69 -20.73
N ASN A 143 33.15 11.78 -19.75
CA ASN A 143 34.09 10.65 -19.80
C ASN A 143 33.49 9.39 -20.45
N VAL A 144 32.20 9.40 -20.81
CA VAL A 144 31.51 8.25 -21.41
C VAL A 144 31.56 8.36 -22.94
N LYS A 145 32.52 7.66 -23.57
CA LYS A 145 32.59 7.53 -25.02
C LYS A 145 31.47 6.60 -25.52
N ILE A 146 30.41 7.15 -26.12
CA ILE A 146 29.33 6.38 -26.75
C ILE A 146 29.73 6.11 -28.22
N PRO A 147 30.03 4.86 -28.62
CA PRO A 147 30.40 4.58 -30.01
C PRO A 147 29.22 4.87 -30.96
N GLY A 148 29.46 5.72 -31.96
CA GLY A 148 28.46 6.13 -32.95
C GLY A 148 27.69 7.41 -32.62
N LEU A 149 28.05 8.09 -31.53
CA LEU A 149 27.54 9.43 -31.20
C LEU A 149 28.73 10.39 -31.15
N ASP A 150 29.04 11.02 -32.29
CA ASP A 150 30.00 12.13 -32.32
C ASP A 150 29.25 13.40 -31.86
N LEU A 151 29.55 13.87 -30.64
CA LEU A 151 29.13 15.18 -30.12
C LEU A 151 30.16 16.26 -30.47
#